data_AF-A0A8B8WL09-F1
#
_entry.id   AF-A0A8B8WL09-F1
#
_cell.length_a   1.000
_cell.length_b   1.000
_cell.length_c   1.000
_cell.angle_alpha   90.00
_cell.angle_beta   90.00
_cell.angle_gamma   90.00
#
_symmetry.space_group_name_H-M   'P 1'
#
loop_
_entity.id
_entity.type
_entity.pdbx_description
1 polymer ?
#
loop_
_entity_poly.entity_id
_entity_poly.type
_entity_poly.pdbx_seq_one_letter_code
_entity_poly.pdbx_strand_id
1 'polypeptide(L)'
;MSELRQPEADLQAPVQAQGPVEAQLFGAAGEEAASPSSSSSPVTPSFSAYAESLPQEALTVLKSDLVAFLLLKYRTKEPISKAEMLNMVLRDHRDHFPVVFSRASKCMQLVFGVDVKEVDPRECTYVLVPTLGLTCDAVLSDGQSMPKAGLLVLILCQIALYGDHAPEEEVWELLSIMEVYAGKQHCIYGEPRELLTKVWVQEGYLEYRQVPHCDPARYEFLWGPRAYAETSKWQVLEHLLSVNTLGPTSAEGVSDEEEGA
;
A
#
# COMPACT_ATOMS: atom_id res chain seq x y z
N MET A 1 42.17 -1.42 43.69
CA MET A 1 43.14 -0.30 43.72
C MET A 1 43.58 -0.12 42.28
N SER A 2 43.23 0.91 41.52
CA SER A 2 42.96 2.33 41.83
C SER A 2 42.11 2.93 40.67
N GLU A 3 40.97 3.55 40.96
CA GLU A 3 40.66 5.01 40.85
C GLU A 3 40.39 5.51 39.40
N LEU A 4 39.15 5.78 39.00
CA LEU A 4 38.33 7.01 39.18
C LEU A 4 38.82 8.25 38.40
N ARG A 5 38.06 8.67 37.39
CA ARG A 5 37.68 10.09 37.17
C ARG A 5 36.64 10.27 36.05
N GLN A 6 35.40 10.58 36.46
CA GLN A 6 34.47 11.44 35.71
C GLN A 6 34.88 12.92 35.91
N PRO A 7 34.24 13.84 35.17
CA PRO A 7 33.62 14.97 35.84
C PRO A 7 32.16 15.22 35.42
N GLU A 8 31.31 15.39 36.45
CA GLU A 8 30.12 16.27 36.51
C GLU A 8 30.54 17.73 36.27
N ALA A 9 29.72 18.75 36.04
CA ALA A 9 28.34 19.04 35.66
C ALA A 9 28.37 20.54 35.29
N ASP A 10 27.38 21.08 34.56
CA ASP A 10 26.84 22.38 34.95
C ASP A 10 25.44 22.63 34.36
N LEU A 11 24.52 22.83 35.29
CA LEU A 11 23.15 23.28 35.14
C LEU A 11 23.15 24.79 34.85
N GLN A 12 22.34 25.26 33.90
CA GLN A 12 21.72 26.58 34.01
C GLN A 12 20.54 26.79 33.03
N ALA A 13 19.34 26.82 33.60
CA ALA A 13 18.20 27.67 33.25
C ALA A 13 17.74 28.31 34.59
N PRO A 14 16.83 29.31 34.68
CA PRO A 14 15.91 29.88 33.68
C PRO A 14 15.81 31.43 33.71
N VAL A 15 15.10 32.07 32.78
CA VAL A 15 14.43 33.39 33.03
C VAL A 15 13.11 33.50 32.26
N GLN A 16 12.07 33.98 32.95
CA GLN A 16 10.70 34.19 32.50
C GLN A 16 10.42 35.61 31.95
N ALA A 17 9.41 35.66 31.07
CA ALA A 17 8.29 36.61 30.91
C ALA A 17 8.48 38.13 31.08
N GLN A 18 8.00 38.88 30.08
CA GLN A 18 7.28 40.15 30.24
C GLN A 18 6.59 40.57 28.91
N GLY A 19 5.26 40.71 28.93
CA GLY A 19 4.52 41.69 28.11
C GLY A 19 3.98 42.78 29.04
N PRO A 20 2.89 43.49 28.68
CA PRO A 20 2.55 44.20 27.44
C PRO A 20 2.42 45.73 27.70
N VAL A 21 2.30 46.58 26.67
CA VAL A 21 1.82 47.98 26.84
C VAL A 21 0.93 48.42 25.68
N GLU A 22 -0.30 48.82 26.04
CA GLU A 22 -1.32 49.52 25.24
C GLU A 22 -1.00 51.02 25.05
N ALA A 23 -1.60 51.64 24.02
CA ALA A 23 -2.37 52.91 24.09
C ALA A 23 -2.93 53.22 22.68
N GLN A 24 -4.26 53.25 22.44
CA GLN A 24 -5.23 54.35 22.71
C GLN A 24 -5.03 55.57 21.77
N LEU A 25 -6.01 56.28 21.19
CA LEU A 25 -7.47 56.40 21.36
C LEU A 25 -8.02 57.46 20.35
N PHE A 26 -9.37 57.55 20.28
CA PHE A 26 -10.29 58.60 19.76
C PHE A 26 -10.84 58.35 18.34
N GLY A 27 -12.15 58.24 18.09
CA GLY A 27 -13.38 58.85 18.66
C GLY A 27 -14.07 59.62 17.49
N ALA A 28 -15.38 59.80 17.29
CA ALA A 28 -16.64 59.45 17.94
C ALA A 28 -17.80 59.66 16.91
N ALA A 29 -18.95 59.02 17.18
CA ALA A 29 -20.37 59.32 16.87
C ALA A 29 -20.85 60.10 15.62
N GLY A 30 -21.93 59.58 14.99
CA GLY A 30 -22.88 60.31 14.13
C GLY A 30 -24.09 59.44 13.71
N GLU A 31 -25.31 59.93 13.93
CA GLU A 31 -26.63 59.27 13.86
C GLU A 31 -27.25 59.07 12.44
N GLU A 32 -28.25 58.16 12.41
CA GLU A 32 -29.47 58.03 11.58
C GLU A 32 -29.56 58.51 10.10
N ALA A 33 -30.02 57.62 9.20
CA ALA A 33 -31.41 57.61 8.66
C ALA A 33 -31.55 56.87 7.30
N ALA A 34 -32.58 56.00 7.23
CA ALA A 34 -33.47 55.60 6.12
C ALA A 34 -32.95 55.30 4.67
N SER A 35 -33.24 54.06 4.23
CA SER A 35 -33.29 53.46 2.87
C SER A 35 -34.32 54.14 1.92
N PRO A 36 -34.57 53.73 0.63
CA PRO A 36 -34.15 52.51 -0.10
C PRO A 36 -33.82 52.69 -1.61
N SER A 37 -33.36 51.62 -2.30
CA SER A 37 -33.82 51.19 -3.65
C SER A 37 -33.01 50.00 -4.22
N SER A 38 -33.65 48.83 -4.23
CA SER A 38 -33.70 47.80 -5.28
C SER A 38 -32.52 47.59 -6.25
N SER A 39 -31.85 46.42 -6.13
CA SER A 39 -31.71 45.46 -7.23
C SER A 39 -31.41 44.06 -6.69
N SER A 40 -32.43 43.20 -6.60
CA SER A 40 -32.26 41.78 -6.29
C SER A 40 -31.84 41.04 -7.56
N SER A 41 -30.57 40.64 -7.65
CA SER A 41 -30.19 39.52 -8.52
C SER A 41 -30.31 38.24 -7.68
N PRO A 42 -31.01 37.19 -8.14
CA PRO A 42 -31.01 35.93 -7.43
C PRO A 42 -29.62 35.33 -7.57
N VAL A 43 -28.85 35.38 -6.48
CA VAL A 43 -27.65 34.54 -6.34
C VAL A 43 -28.17 33.12 -6.32
N THR A 44 -28.04 32.45 -7.46
CA THR A 44 -28.12 30.99 -7.52
C THR A 44 -27.05 30.47 -6.56
N PRO A 45 -27.40 29.71 -5.50
CA PRO A 45 -26.37 29.01 -4.77
C PRO A 45 -25.80 28.02 -5.77
N SER A 46 -24.53 28.23 -6.14
CA SER A 46 -23.75 27.22 -6.83
C SER A 46 -23.74 26.01 -5.91
N PHE A 47 -24.67 25.09 -6.17
CA PHE A 47 -24.61 23.75 -5.63
C PHE A 47 -23.42 23.11 -6.36
N SER A 48 -22.22 23.41 -5.86
CA SER A 48 -21.14 22.45 -5.91
C SER A 48 -21.75 21.19 -5.35
N ALA A 49 -22.15 20.28 -6.23
CA ALA A 49 -22.57 18.95 -5.85
C ALA A 49 -21.38 18.38 -5.08
N TYR A 50 -21.45 18.54 -3.77
CA TYR A 50 -20.56 17.90 -2.83
C TYR A 50 -20.88 16.43 -3.06
N ALA A 51 -20.05 15.75 -3.86
CA ALA A 51 -20.22 14.34 -4.12
C ALA A 51 -20.35 13.68 -2.75
N GLU A 52 -21.55 13.17 -2.45
CA GLU A 52 -21.80 12.50 -1.18
C GLU A 52 -20.80 11.36 -1.11
N SER A 53 -19.82 11.50 -0.21
CA SER A 53 -18.78 10.49 -0.05
C SER A 53 -19.45 9.19 0.35
N LEU A 54 -19.26 8.14 -0.44
CA LEU A 54 -19.77 6.82 -0.09
C LEU A 54 -19.32 6.43 1.33
N PRO A 55 -20.19 5.77 2.12
CA PRO A 55 -19.78 5.17 3.37
C PRO A 55 -18.55 4.27 3.15
N GLN A 56 -17.62 4.28 4.09
CA GLN A 56 -16.35 3.56 3.98
C GLN A 56 -16.56 2.05 3.81
N GLU A 57 -17.67 1.53 4.34
CA GLU A 57 -18.13 0.15 4.17
C GLU A 57 -18.44 -0.15 2.71
N ALA A 58 -19.16 0.73 2.02
CA ALA A 58 -19.51 0.57 0.61
C ALA A 58 -18.26 0.58 -0.29
N LEU A 59 -17.29 1.47 0.00
CA LEU A 59 -16.00 1.49 -0.69
C LEU A 59 -15.20 0.20 -0.46
N THR A 60 -15.32 -0.39 0.73
CA THR A 60 -14.64 -1.64 1.06
C THR A 60 -15.23 -2.81 0.27
N VAL A 61 -16.56 -2.87 0.14
CA VAL A 61 -17.25 -3.87 -0.69
C VAL A 61 -16.85 -3.72 -2.16
N LEU A 62 -16.94 -2.51 -2.73
CA LEU A 62 -16.55 -2.26 -4.13
C LEU A 62 -15.09 -2.65 -4.42
N LYS A 63 -14.18 -2.36 -3.49
CA LYS A 63 -12.77 -2.79 -3.58
C LYS A 63 -12.67 -4.32 -3.62
N SER A 64 -13.34 -5.01 -2.69
CA SER A 64 -13.31 -6.48 -2.63
C SER A 64 -13.91 -7.13 -3.88
N ASP A 65 -15.02 -6.59 -4.38
CA ASP A 65 -15.65 -7.06 -5.62
C ASP A 65 -14.74 -6.84 -6.84
N LEU A 66 -14.05 -5.69 -6.90
CA LEU A 66 -13.10 -5.42 -7.96
C LEU A 66 -11.89 -6.37 -7.88
N VAL A 67 -11.36 -6.63 -6.68
CA VAL A 67 -10.27 -7.63 -6.49
C VAL A 67 -10.72 -9.01 -6.96
N ALA A 68 -11.92 -9.45 -6.58
CA ALA A 68 -12.46 -10.74 -7.00
C ALA A 68 -12.62 -10.81 -8.53
N PHE A 69 -13.09 -9.73 -9.16
CA PHE A 69 -13.19 -9.62 -10.61
C PHE A 69 -11.82 -9.69 -11.30
N LEU A 70 -10.82 -8.98 -10.78
CA LEU A 70 -9.44 -9.02 -11.30
C LEU A 70 -8.83 -10.42 -11.13
N LEU A 71 -9.03 -11.11 -10.01
CA LEU A 71 -8.57 -12.49 -9.81
C LEU A 71 -9.19 -13.46 -10.83
N LEU A 72 -10.47 -13.26 -11.17
CA LEU A 72 -11.11 -14.05 -12.22
C LEU A 72 -10.43 -13.82 -13.57
N LYS A 73 -10.17 -12.56 -13.94
CA LYS A 73 -9.49 -12.20 -15.18
C LYS A 73 -8.04 -12.70 -15.22
N TYR A 74 -7.35 -12.72 -14.09
CA TYR A 74 -6.00 -13.27 -13.98
C TYR A 74 -5.95 -14.77 -14.27
N ARG A 75 -7.01 -15.51 -13.89
CA ARG A 75 -7.16 -16.93 -14.19
C ARG A 75 -7.47 -17.18 -15.66
N THR A 76 -8.36 -16.39 -16.25
CA THR A 76 -8.73 -16.53 -17.66
C THR A 76 -7.68 -15.96 -18.62
N LYS A 77 -6.68 -15.21 -18.10
CA LYS A 77 -5.62 -14.54 -18.87
C LYS A 77 -6.18 -13.56 -19.91
N GLU A 78 -7.34 -12.98 -19.62
CA GLU A 78 -7.99 -12.00 -20.45
C GLU A 78 -7.54 -10.57 -20.10
N PRO A 79 -7.35 -9.68 -21.10
CA PRO A 79 -7.20 -8.26 -20.84
C PRO A 79 -8.51 -7.67 -20.30
N ILE A 80 -8.40 -6.51 -19.66
CA ILE A 80 -9.49 -5.89 -18.90
C ILE A 80 -9.54 -4.41 -19.26
N SER A 81 -10.72 -3.90 -19.61
CA SER A 81 -10.88 -2.47 -19.86
C SER A 81 -11.47 -1.74 -18.65
N LYS A 82 -11.18 -0.44 -18.53
CA LYS A 82 -11.86 0.44 -17.56
C LYS A 82 -13.38 0.40 -17.71
N ALA A 83 -13.87 0.40 -18.94
CA ALA A 83 -15.31 0.33 -19.23
C ALA A 83 -15.94 -0.95 -18.66
N GLU A 84 -15.27 -2.09 -18.81
CA GLU A 84 -15.71 -3.37 -18.26
C GLU A 84 -15.75 -3.34 -16.72
N MET A 85 -14.70 -2.84 -16.07
CA MET A 85 -14.67 -2.70 -14.60
C MET A 85 -15.80 -1.79 -14.08
N LEU A 86 -16.06 -0.68 -14.78
CA LEU A 86 -17.15 0.24 -14.45
C LEU A 86 -18.52 -0.43 -14.62
N ASN A 87 -18.74 -1.18 -15.70
CA ASN A 87 -20.04 -1.78 -15.98
C ASN A 87 -20.32 -3.02 -15.11
N MET A 88 -19.31 -3.83 -14.83
CA MET A 88 -19.50 -5.10 -14.12
C MET A 88 -19.52 -4.92 -12.60
N VAL A 89 -18.66 -4.04 -12.07
CA VAL A 89 -18.43 -3.90 -10.62
C VAL A 89 -19.02 -2.61 -10.07
N LEU A 90 -18.61 -1.44 -10.56
CA LEU A 90 -18.97 -0.17 -9.92
C LEU A 90 -20.39 0.30 -10.25
N ARG A 91 -20.88 0.02 -11.47
CA ARG A 91 -22.21 0.35 -12.00
C ARG A 91 -22.61 1.80 -11.80
N ASP A 92 -23.29 2.08 -10.69
CA ASP A 92 -23.83 3.40 -10.31
C ASP A 92 -22.80 4.24 -9.55
N HIS A 93 -21.72 3.62 -9.06
CA HIS A 93 -20.67 4.26 -8.26
C HIS A 93 -19.44 4.67 -9.07
N ARG A 94 -19.63 5.06 -10.35
CA ARG A 94 -18.53 5.29 -11.32
C ARG A 94 -17.53 6.35 -10.86
N ASP A 95 -18.00 7.37 -10.15
CA ASP A 95 -17.17 8.49 -9.67
C ASP A 95 -16.09 8.04 -8.67
N HIS A 96 -16.30 6.89 -8.01
CA HIS A 96 -15.37 6.33 -7.04
C HIS A 96 -14.32 5.41 -7.69
N PHE A 97 -14.36 5.23 -9.01
CA PHE A 97 -13.44 4.36 -9.74
C PHE A 97 -11.96 4.61 -9.42
N PRO A 98 -11.42 5.84 -9.41
CA PRO A 98 -10.00 6.05 -9.17
C PRO A 98 -9.53 5.50 -7.82
N VAL A 99 -10.32 5.74 -6.76
CA VAL A 99 -10.00 5.30 -5.40
C VAL A 99 -10.16 3.78 -5.26
N VAL A 100 -11.25 3.22 -5.79
CA VAL A 100 -11.51 1.78 -5.73
C VAL A 100 -10.47 1.01 -6.53
N PHE A 101 -10.18 1.46 -7.76
CA PHE A 101 -9.18 0.86 -8.64
C PHE A 101 -7.77 0.91 -8.04
N SER A 102 -7.36 2.05 -7.48
CA SER A 102 -6.05 2.17 -6.81
C SER A 102 -5.94 1.20 -5.63
N ARG A 103 -6.96 1.15 -4.75
CA ARG A 103 -6.96 0.24 -3.59
C ARG A 103 -7.00 -1.22 -4.00
N ALA A 104 -7.78 -1.58 -5.02
CA ALA A 104 -7.85 -2.95 -5.54
C ALA A 104 -6.53 -3.36 -6.20
N SER A 105 -5.91 -2.49 -7.00
CA SER A 105 -4.62 -2.76 -7.65
C SER A 105 -3.51 -2.97 -6.63
N LYS A 106 -3.45 -2.14 -5.58
CA LYS A 106 -2.52 -2.37 -4.45
C LYS A 106 -2.77 -3.69 -3.74
N CYS A 107 -4.03 -4.07 -3.56
CA CYS A 107 -4.38 -5.36 -2.96
C CYS A 107 -3.96 -6.54 -3.86
N MET A 108 -4.19 -6.46 -5.17
CA MET A 108 -3.71 -7.44 -6.15
C MET A 108 -2.19 -7.60 -6.06
N GLN A 109 -1.46 -6.50 -5.96
CA GLN A 109 0.00 -6.52 -5.86
C GLN A 109 0.49 -7.08 -4.52
N LEU A 110 0.04 -6.54 -3.39
CA LEU A 110 0.59 -6.89 -2.07
C LEU A 110 0.13 -8.25 -1.56
N VAL A 111 -1.15 -8.59 -1.73
CA VAL A 111 -1.73 -9.83 -1.19
C VAL A 111 -1.51 -10.98 -2.16
N PHE A 112 -1.76 -10.74 -3.44
CA PHE A 112 -1.77 -11.79 -4.46
C PHE A 112 -0.49 -11.84 -5.29
N GLY A 113 0.35 -10.80 -5.28
CA GLY A 113 1.56 -10.73 -6.12
C GLY A 113 1.24 -10.64 -7.61
N VAL A 114 0.20 -9.87 -7.94
CA VAL A 114 -0.25 -9.63 -9.32
C VAL A 114 -0.26 -8.13 -9.59
N ASP A 115 0.55 -7.70 -10.55
CA ASP A 115 0.57 -6.32 -11.02
C ASP A 115 -0.55 -6.09 -12.04
N VAL A 116 -1.28 -5.00 -11.87
CA VAL A 116 -2.23 -4.47 -12.86
C VAL A 116 -1.48 -3.47 -13.75
N LYS A 117 -1.15 -3.86 -14.98
CA LYS A 117 -0.35 -3.02 -15.89
C LYS A 117 -1.21 -2.50 -17.03
N GLU A 118 -1.18 -1.18 -17.25
CA GLU A 118 -1.80 -0.56 -18.42
C GLU A 118 -0.98 -0.88 -19.67
N VAL A 119 -1.67 -1.34 -20.72
CA VAL A 119 -1.06 -1.68 -22.02
C VAL A 119 -1.52 -0.75 -23.12
N ASP A 120 -2.70 -0.15 -22.97
CA ASP A 120 -3.23 0.84 -23.90
C ASP A 120 -3.94 1.96 -23.13
N PRO A 121 -3.32 3.15 -23.01
CA PRO A 121 -3.93 4.30 -22.35
C PRO A 121 -5.14 4.87 -23.11
N ARG A 122 -5.22 4.68 -24.44
CA ARG A 122 -6.34 5.21 -25.25
C ARG A 122 -7.62 4.45 -24.96
N GLU A 123 -7.50 3.13 -24.92
CA GLU A 123 -8.61 2.22 -24.63
C GLU A 123 -8.75 1.93 -23.12
N CYS A 124 -7.88 2.50 -22.28
CA CYS A 124 -7.78 2.24 -20.84
C CYS A 124 -7.81 0.73 -20.55
N THR A 125 -6.92 -0.02 -21.23
CA THR A 125 -6.86 -1.48 -21.16
C THR A 125 -5.66 -1.94 -20.35
N TYR A 126 -5.89 -2.95 -19.50
CA TYR A 126 -4.95 -3.47 -18.53
C TYR A 126 -4.74 -4.98 -18.72
N VAL A 127 -3.56 -5.43 -18.35
CA VAL A 127 -3.20 -6.85 -18.22
C VAL A 127 -2.76 -7.16 -16.80
N LEU A 128 -2.97 -8.39 -16.38
CA LEU A 128 -2.60 -8.88 -15.05
C LEU A 128 -1.38 -9.80 -15.17
N VAL A 129 -0.27 -9.39 -14.57
CA VAL A 129 1.01 -10.11 -14.67
C VAL A 129 1.56 -10.47 -13.29
N PRO A 130 2.27 -11.59 -13.14
CA PRO A 130 2.96 -11.90 -11.89
C PRO A 130 3.95 -10.80 -11.52
N THR A 131 3.89 -10.37 -10.26
CA THR A 131 4.83 -9.40 -9.69
C THR A 131 6.26 -9.95 -9.77
N LEU A 132 7.22 -9.10 -10.14
CA LEU A 132 8.64 -9.45 -10.35
C LEU A 132 8.90 -10.55 -11.38
N GLY A 133 7.90 -10.95 -12.17
CA GLY A 133 8.02 -12.05 -13.13
C GLY A 133 8.09 -13.43 -12.49
N LEU A 134 7.69 -13.56 -11.21
CA LEU A 134 7.71 -14.83 -10.49
C LEU A 134 6.77 -15.85 -11.13
N THR A 135 7.21 -17.10 -11.18
CA THR A 135 6.45 -18.19 -11.79
C THR A 135 5.75 -19.11 -10.77
N CYS A 136 5.79 -18.75 -9.48
CA CYS A 136 5.28 -19.60 -8.40
C CYS A 136 3.81 -19.97 -8.57
N ASP A 137 2.98 -19.03 -9.03
CA ASP A 137 1.55 -19.27 -9.21
C ASP A 137 1.25 -20.16 -10.42
N ALA A 138 2.13 -20.20 -11.42
CA ALA A 138 1.96 -21.08 -12.57
C ALA A 138 2.26 -22.55 -12.23
N VAL A 139 3.22 -22.79 -11.32
CA VAL A 139 3.61 -24.15 -10.92
C VAL A 139 2.71 -24.71 -9.83
N LEU A 140 2.17 -23.86 -8.95
CA LEU A 140 1.30 -24.26 -7.82
C LEU A 140 -0.20 -24.26 -8.14
N SER A 141 -0.59 -24.02 -9.41
CA SER A 141 -2.00 -23.93 -9.78
C SER A 141 -2.52 -25.21 -10.42
N ASP A 142 -3.48 -25.82 -9.75
CA ASP A 142 -4.44 -26.76 -10.33
C ASP A 142 -5.60 -26.05 -11.06
N GLY A 143 -5.47 -24.73 -11.29
CA GLY A 143 -6.50 -23.85 -11.84
C GLY A 143 -7.45 -23.25 -10.79
N GLN A 144 -7.49 -23.78 -9.56
CA GLN A 144 -8.42 -23.34 -8.50
C GLN A 144 -7.74 -22.58 -7.36
N SER A 145 -6.44 -22.81 -7.12
CA SER A 145 -5.71 -22.11 -6.06
C SER A 145 -5.65 -20.59 -6.25
N MET A 146 -5.60 -19.84 -5.14
CA MET A 146 -5.37 -18.39 -5.16
C MET A 146 -3.88 -18.11 -5.42
N PRO A 147 -3.53 -17.01 -6.11
CA PRO A 147 -2.15 -16.54 -6.22
C PRO A 147 -1.52 -16.35 -4.84
N LYS A 148 -0.28 -16.84 -4.67
CA LYS A 148 0.47 -16.78 -3.40
C LYS A 148 1.78 -16.00 -3.55
N ALA A 149 2.06 -15.47 -4.73
CA ALA A 149 3.27 -14.71 -5.03
C ALA A 149 3.44 -13.51 -4.08
N GLY A 150 2.36 -12.82 -3.69
CA GLY A 150 2.44 -11.66 -2.80
C GLY A 150 3.06 -12.00 -1.44
N LEU A 151 2.59 -13.09 -0.82
CA LEU A 151 3.16 -13.60 0.42
C LEU A 151 4.63 -14.02 0.27
N LEU A 152 4.98 -14.65 -0.85
CA LEU A 152 6.36 -15.04 -1.14
C LEU A 152 7.27 -13.81 -1.24
N VAL A 153 6.87 -12.78 -2.02
CA VAL A 153 7.63 -11.54 -2.15
C VAL A 153 7.85 -10.89 -0.78
N LEU A 154 6.83 -10.86 0.07
CA LEU A 154 6.94 -10.31 1.42
C LEU A 154 8.00 -11.04 2.27
N ILE A 155 8.04 -12.36 2.21
CA ILE A 155 9.04 -13.15 2.95
C ILE A 155 10.44 -12.95 2.36
N LEU A 156 10.57 -12.90 1.04
CA LEU A 156 11.83 -12.60 0.37
C LEU A 156 12.35 -11.20 0.74
N CYS A 157 11.46 -10.21 0.86
CA CYS A 157 11.78 -8.87 1.39
C CYS A 157 12.34 -8.97 2.81
N GLN A 158 11.65 -9.70 3.70
CA GLN A 158 12.06 -9.82 5.10
C GLN A 158 13.46 -10.44 5.22
N ILE A 159 13.74 -11.51 4.47
CA ILE A 159 15.06 -12.14 4.46
C ILE A 159 16.14 -11.19 3.92
N ALA A 160 15.83 -10.42 2.89
CA ALA A 160 16.77 -9.42 2.35
C ALA A 160 17.07 -8.30 3.35
N LEU A 161 16.07 -7.86 4.13
CA LEU A 161 16.23 -6.85 5.17
C LEU A 161 17.07 -7.35 6.35
N TYR A 162 17.07 -8.66 6.64
CA TYR A 162 17.87 -9.28 7.70
C TYR A 162 19.29 -9.69 7.26
N GLY A 163 19.73 -9.30 6.06
CA GLY A 163 21.09 -9.59 5.61
C GLY A 163 21.28 -11.05 5.16
N ASP A 164 20.29 -11.59 4.44
CA ASP A 164 20.30 -12.86 3.70
C ASP A 164 19.83 -14.10 4.47
N HIS A 165 19.57 -13.97 5.77
CA HIS A 165 19.02 -15.02 6.61
C HIS A 165 18.04 -14.37 7.60
N ALA A 166 16.80 -14.85 7.69
CA ALA A 166 15.85 -14.38 8.69
C ALA A 166 15.57 -15.50 9.70
N PRO A 167 15.67 -15.24 11.02
CA PRO A 167 15.20 -16.17 12.04
C PRO A 167 13.73 -16.54 11.80
N GLU A 168 13.36 -17.79 12.06
CA GLU A 168 11.98 -18.27 11.90
C GLU A 168 10.99 -17.40 12.70
N GLU A 169 11.37 -16.97 13.89
CA GLU A 169 10.53 -16.15 14.79
C GLU A 169 10.18 -14.80 14.16
N GLU A 170 11.13 -14.15 13.50
CA GLU A 170 10.95 -12.84 12.85
C GLU A 170 10.03 -12.95 11.63
N VAL A 171 10.12 -14.06 10.89
CA VAL A 171 9.20 -14.34 9.78
C VAL A 171 7.78 -14.57 10.31
N TRP A 172 7.61 -15.33 11.39
CA TRP A 172 6.29 -15.54 11.98
C TRP A 172 5.69 -14.27 12.61
N GLU A 173 6.52 -13.40 13.19
CA GLU A 173 6.08 -12.09 13.69
C GLU A 173 5.51 -11.25 12.55
N LEU A 174 6.23 -11.13 11.43
CA LEU A 174 5.73 -10.46 10.23
C LEU A 174 4.40 -11.04 9.73
N LEU A 175 4.30 -12.37 9.67
CA LEU A 175 3.08 -13.05 9.23
C LEU A 175 1.90 -12.85 10.17
N SER A 176 2.15 -12.70 11.47
CA SER A 176 1.10 -12.45 12.46
C SER A 176 0.40 -11.10 12.26
N ILE A 177 1.13 -10.09 11.77
CA ILE A 177 0.57 -8.76 11.43
C ILE A 177 -0.46 -8.88 10.30
N MET A 178 -0.29 -9.87 9.41
CA MET A 178 -1.23 -10.18 8.33
C MET A 178 -2.24 -11.27 8.71
N GLU A 179 -2.34 -11.62 9.99
CA GLU A 179 -3.22 -12.67 10.51
C GLU A 179 -2.95 -14.07 9.92
N VAL A 180 -1.71 -14.31 9.47
CA VAL A 180 -1.25 -15.61 8.96
C VAL A 180 -0.49 -16.33 10.07
N TYR A 181 -1.01 -17.48 10.51
CA TYR A 181 -0.47 -18.21 11.67
C TYR A 181 -0.13 -19.66 11.34
N ALA A 182 1.00 -20.15 11.86
CA ALA A 182 1.39 -21.55 11.78
C ALA A 182 0.31 -22.47 12.41
N GLY A 183 0.01 -23.59 11.74
CA GLY A 183 -0.94 -24.59 12.24
C GLY A 183 -2.42 -24.20 12.13
N LYS A 184 -2.73 -23.06 11.49
CA LYS A 184 -4.11 -22.64 11.16
C LYS A 184 -4.28 -22.56 9.66
N GLN A 185 -5.40 -23.07 9.16
CA GLN A 185 -5.74 -22.95 7.74
C GLN A 185 -6.08 -21.50 7.40
N HIS A 186 -5.32 -20.90 6.48
CA HIS A 186 -5.62 -19.59 5.90
C HIS A 186 -6.44 -19.75 4.60
N CYS A 187 -7.44 -18.90 4.38
CA CYS A 187 -8.35 -19.01 3.24
C CYS A 187 -7.67 -18.82 1.88
N ILE A 188 -6.59 -18.04 1.81
CA ILE A 188 -5.82 -17.78 0.58
C ILE A 188 -4.60 -18.72 0.48
N TYR A 189 -3.89 -18.91 1.58
CA TYR A 189 -2.54 -19.48 1.55
C TYR A 189 -2.51 -20.97 1.88
N GLY A 190 -3.57 -21.50 2.48
CA GLY A 190 -3.61 -22.85 3.01
C GLY A 190 -2.99 -22.92 4.40
N GLU A 191 -2.37 -24.04 4.76
CA GLU A 191 -1.59 -24.14 6.00
C GLU A 191 -0.21 -23.46 5.80
N PRO A 192 0.07 -22.34 6.48
CA PRO A 192 1.26 -21.53 6.18
C PRO A 192 2.57 -22.24 6.48
N ARG A 193 2.64 -23.09 7.52
CA ARG A 193 3.90 -23.75 7.88
C ARG A 193 4.33 -24.73 6.80
N GLU A 194 3.42 -25.53 6.28
CA GLU A 194 3.61 -26.42 5.15
C GLU A 194 3.98 -25.64 3.89
N LEU A 195 3.29 -24.53 3.61
CA LEU A 195 3.60 -23.68 2.47
C LEU A 195 5.06 -23.19 2.51
N LEU A 196 5.49 -22.63 3.64
CA LEU A 196 6.84 -22.05 3.78
C LEU A 196 7.93 -23.11 3.85
N THR A 197 7.77 -24.13 4.70
CA THR A 197 8.85 -25.07 5.06
C THR A 197 8.91 -26.31 4.17
N LYS A 198 7.85 -26.60 3.41
CA LYS A 198 7.81 -27.73 2.48
C LYS A 198 7.63 -27.28 1.05
N VAL A 199 6.52 -26.61 0.72
CA VAL A 199 6.17 -26.31 -0.67
C VAL A 199 7.20 -25.36 -1.29
N TRP A 200 7.47 -24.21 -0.68
CA TRP A 200 8.44 -23.26 -1.24
C TRP A 200 9.89 -23.70 -1.10
N VAL A 201 10.19 -24.62 -0.18
CA VAL A 201 11.49 -25.28 -0.12
C VAL A 201 11.68 -26.26 -1.28
N GLN A 202 10.67 -27.08 -1.57
CA GLN A 202 10.68 -28.00 -2.71
C GLN A 202 10.72 -27.27 -4.04
N GLU A 203 9.99 -26.16 -4.17
CA GLU A 203 10.00 -25.31 -5.36
C GLU A 203 11.30 -24.49 -5.50
N GLY A 204 12.18 -24.50 -4.49
CA GLY A 204 13.47 -23.82 -4.51
C GLY A 204 13.42 -22.30 -4.33
N TYR A 205 12.30 -21.75 -3.87
CA TYR A 205 12.19 -20.32 -3.55
C TYR A 205 12.78 -19.99 -2.18
N LEU A 206 12.64 -20.90 -1.23
CA LEU A 206 13.16 -20.75 0.12
C LEU A 206 14.10 -21.90 0.46
N GLU A 207 15.05 -21.64 1.34
CA GLU A 207 15.73 -22.67 2.12
C GLU A 207 15.30 -22.52 3.57
N TYR A 208 15.07 -23.65 4.24
CA TYR A 208 14.72 -23.71 5.65
C TYR A 208 15.68 -24.67 6.35
N ARG A 209 16.47 -24.15 7.30
CA ARG A 209 17.52 -24.94 7.95
C ARG A 209 17.66 -24.60 9.43
N GLN A 210 18.20 -25.55 10.17
CA GLN A 210 18.56 -25.33 11.58
C GLN A 210 19.82 -24.47 11.67
N VAL A 211 19.82 -23.50 12.58
CA VAL A 211 21.00 -22.68 12.89
C VAL A 211 22.06 -23.58 13.53
N PRO A 212 23.29 -23.64 12.97
CA PRO A 212 24.35 -24.46 13.52
C PRO A 212 24.66 -24.09 14.97
N HIS A 213 24.85 -25.11 15.82
CA HIS A 213 25.32 -24.96 17.20
C HIS A 213 24.38 -24.16 18.14
N CYS A 214 23.10 -23.99 17.80
CA CYS A 214 22.10 -23.44 18.71
C CYS A 214 21.43 -24.54 19.57
N ASP A 215 21.50 -24.37 20.90
CA ASP A 215 20.73 -25.12 21.89
C ASP A 215 19.98 -24.12 22.82
N PRO A 216 18.64 -24.06 22.80
CA PRO A 216 17.73 -24.92 22.03
C PRO A 216 17.84 -24.70 20.52
N ALA A 217 17.41 -25.71 19.75
CA ALA A 217 17.40 -25.66 18.28
C ALA A 217 16.59 -24.46 17.78
N ARG A 218 17.20 -23.67 16.89
CA ARG A 218 16.58 -22.55 16.18
C ARG A 218 16.64 -22.78 14.68
N TYR A 219 15.71 -22.18 13.95
CA TYR A 219 15.64 -22.30 12.49
C TYR A 219 15.67 -20.92 11.84
N GLU A 220 16.12 -20.90 10.58
CA GLU A 220 16.20 -19.70 9.77
C GLU A 220 15.76 -19.98 8.34
N PHE A 221 15.26 -18.93 7.70
CA PHE A 221 14.89 -18.90 6.28
C PHE A 221 15.95 -18.16 5.47
N LEU A 222 16.25 -18.69 4.29
CA LEU A 222 17.08 -18.06 3.28
C LEU A 222 16.37 -18.08 1.92
N TRP A 223 16.87 -17.27 1.00
CA TRP A 223 16.48 -17.39 -0.41
C TRP A 223 17.03 -18.69 -0.99
N GLY A 224 16.16 -19.43 -1.69
CA GLY A 224 16.56 -20.61 -2.44
C GLY A 224 17.08 -20.27 -3.85
N PRO A 225 17.62 -21.28 -4.56
CA PRO A 225 18.26 -21.08 -5.87
C PRO A 225 17.30 -20.52 -6.92
N ARG A 226 16.01 -20.86 -6.87
CA ARG A 226 15.02 -20.36 -7.82
C ARG A 226 14.67 -18.89 -7.58
N ALA A 227 14.61 -18.45 -6.32
CA ALA A 227 14.40 -17.04 -6.02
C ALA A 227 15.50 -16.17 -6.64
N TYR A 228 16.76 -16.61 -6.56
CA TYR A 228 17.89 -15.93 -7.23
C TYR A 228 17.87 -16.03 -8.76
N ALA A 229 17.24 -17.07 -9.33
CA ALA A 229 17.13 -17.23 -10.77
C ALA A 229 16.03 -16.33 -11.37
N GLU A 230 14.93 -16.13 -10.64
CA GLU A 230 13.78 -15.37 -11.13
C GLU A 230 13.82 -13.88 -10.76
N THR A 231 14.47 -13.53 -9.64
CA THR A 231 14.55 -12.15 -9.16
C THR A 231 15.87 -11.89 -8.42
N SER A 232 16.04 -10.67 -7.94
CA SER A 232 17.20 -10.25 -7.15
C SER A 232 16.77 -9.49 -5.90
N LYS A 233 17.62 -9.49 -4.87
CA LYS A 233 17.38 -8.74 -3.62
C LYS A 233 17.10 -7.26 -3.91
N TRP A 234 17.83 -6.68 -4.85
CA TRP A 234 17.61 -5.31 -5.28
C TRP A 234 16.20 -5.10 -5.83
N GLN A 235 15.75 -5.95 -6.77
CA GLN A 235 14.41 -5.84 -7.34
C GLN A 235 13.30 -6.03 -6.30
N VAL A 236 13.49 -6.94 -5.34
CA VAL A 236 12.54 -7.17 -4.25
C VAL A 236 12.45 -5.96 -3.31
N LEU A 237 13.59 -5.36 -2.94
CA LEU A 237 13.62 -4.16 -2.09
C LEU A 237 13.11 -2.91 -2.83
N GLU A 238 13.46 -2.75 -4.10
CA GLU A 238 12.91 -1.69 -4.96
C GLU A 238 11.39 -1.80 -5.08
N HIS A 239 10.89 -3.03 -5.24
CA HIS A 239 9.44 -3.28 -5.23
C HIS A 239 8.80 -2.85 -3.91
N LEU A 240 9.37 -3.24 -2.75
CA LEU A 240 8.88 -2.81 -1.43
C LEU A 240 8.81 -1.27 -1.31
N LEU A 241 9.84 -0.57 -1.78
CA LEU A 241 9.87 0.90 -1.76
C LEU A 241 8.83 1.51 -2.72
N SER A 242 8.65 0.94 -3.90
CA SER A 242 7.67 1.42 -4.88
C SER A 242 6.25 1.37 -4.33
N VAL A 243 5.88 0.29 -3.62
CA VAL A 243 4.53 0.15 -3.06
C VAL A 243 4.29 1.12 -1.89
N ASN A 244 5.33 1.41 -1.11
CA ASN A 244 5.28 2.38 -0.01
C ASN A 244 5.24 3.84 -0.50
N THR A 245 5.84 4.13 -1.67
CA THR A 245 5.90 5.49 -2.24
C THR A 245 4.74 5.82 -3.18
N LEU A 246 4.07 4.82 -3.76
CA LEU A 246 2.81 4.98 -4.50
C LEU A 246 1.62 5.32 -3.56
N GLY A 247 1.70 6.41 -2.80
CA GLY A 247 0.54 7.24 -2.48
C GLY A 247 -0.03 7.86 -3.75
N PRO A 248 -1.23 8.47 -3.76
CA PRO A 248 -1.86 8.91 -5.01
C PRO A 248 -1.01 10.03 -5.63
N THR A 249 -0.16 9.67 -6.59
CA THR A 249 0.45 10.61 -7.50
C THR A 249 -0.64 11.06 -8.45
N SER A 250 -1.37 12.09 -8.01
CA SER A 250 -2.03 13.01 -8.93
C SER A 250 -0.96 13.45 -9.92
N ALA A 251 -1.13 13.06 -11.19
CA ALA A 251 -0.38 13.65 -12.28
C ALA A 251 -0.66 15.15 -12.25
N GLU A 252 0.27 15.94 -11.71
CA GLU A 252 0.24 17.38 -11.89
C GLU A 252 0.40 17.65 -13.38
N GLY A 253 -0.66 18.22 -13.95
CA GLY A 253 -0.65 18.72 -15.32
C GLY A 253 0.43 19.77 -15.44
N VAL A 254 1.45 19.47 -16.24
CA VAL A 254 2.33 20.47 -16.80
C VAL A 254 1.43 21.39 -17.63
N SER A 255 1.17 22.59 -17.11
CA SER A 255 0.64 23.69 -17.90
C SER A 255 1.83 24.25 -18.68
N ASP A 256 1.86 23.98 -19.98
CA ASP A 256 2.73 24.72 -20.88
C ASP A 256 2.23 26.17 -20.90
N GLU A 257 3.00 27.08 -20.30
CA GLU A 257 2.85 28.51 -20.51
C GLU A 257 3.28 28.82 -21.94
N GLU A 258 2.31 29.21 -22.77
CA GLU A 258 2.52 29.64 -24.15
C GLU A 258 3.32 30.96 -24.15
N GLU A 259 4.52 30.87 -24.73
CA GLU A 259 5.47 31.95 -24.98
C GLU A 259 4.87 32.95 -26.00
N GLY A 260 5.00 34.24 -25.70
CA GLY A 260 4.32 35.31 -26.41
C GLY A 260 4.76 35.54 -27.87
N ALA A 261 3.85 36.18 -28.60
CA ALA A 261 4.13 37.10 -29.70
C ALA A 261 3.02 38.16 -29.77
#